data_AF-A0A1G8LEW1-F1
#
_entry.id   AF-A0A1G8LEW1-F1
#
_cell.length_a   1.000
_cell.length_b   1.000
_cell.length_c   1.000
_cell.angle_alpha   90.00
_cell.angle_beta   90.00
_cell.angle_gamma   90.00
#
_symmetry.space_group_name_H-M   'P 1'
#
loop_
_entity.id
_entity.type
_entity.pdbx_description
1 polymer ?
#
loop_
_entity_poly.entity_id
_entity_poly.type
_entity_poly.pdbx_seq_one_letter_code
_entity_poly.pdbx_strand_id
1 'polypeptide(L)'
;MIDFDDYFRFGLSHKLSGRDLDKWVTVYSPQINDNARFLRLRLDTVEQLQSMIDESDDTFVLVDNPPIFCCCYDINEMCPVPRIYHFTPGGSLAEFASVASRLERHGFRSKNMLGEHEFLERVGARSAAERIRSYKEAHQKSRHLATAKAFAEGRRQNTFVTQTALWRTDGCLLCGAADVALITTTWGSQTGESMQLLLCQPHATEAFQADSVLNYLAAWCGSPRRLALQPLDLSTDKAYFSETIELVDQELDCKVKKIKDIEREITGIRRVSGFTVILRIHSTVKRGYSYMVNLPNGTQVARIDDAPDHHDVNFFPDHRHTGLPVENKSAEPSFSTGHARIDLPGIKAEIERVEEKYKVHWVR
;
A
#
# COMPACT_ATOMS: atom_id res chain seq x y z
N MET A 1 1.31 -0.98 11.81
CA MET A 1 1.88 0.16 11.09
C MET A 1 3.21 -0.34 10.59
N ILE A 2 3.33 -0.58 9.29
CA ILE A 2 4.61 -0.94 8.68
C ILE A 2 5.08 0.35 8.04
N ASP A 3 5.89 1.12 8.77
CA ASP A 3 6.47 2.38 8.28
C ASP A 3 7.38 2.07 7.07
N PHE A 4 7.67 3.07 6.24
CA PHE A 4 8.76 3.01 5.26
C PHE A 4 10.04 2.42 5.86
N ASP A 5 10.33 2.83 7.10
CA ASP A 5 11.42 2.30 7.91
C ASP A 5 11.35 0.78 8.10
N ASP A 6 10.16 0.18 8.21
CA ASP A 6 10.00 -1.25 8.41
C ASP A 6 10.27 -2.05 7.14
N TYR A 7 9.90 -1.54 5.95
CA TYR A 7 10.27 -2.18 4.66
C TYR A 7 11.77 -2.07 4.38
N PHE A 8 12.34 -0.89 4.66
CA PHE A 8 13.77 -0.69 4.52
C PHE A 8 14.57 -1.60 5.47
N ARG A 9 14.16 -1.67 6.75
CA ARG A 9 14.74 -2.60 7.74
C ARG A 9 14.49 -4.07 7.38
N PHE A 10 13.35 -4.38 6.79
CA PHE A 10 13.09 -5.71 6.25
C PHE A 10 14.14 -6.06 5.18
N GLY A 11 14.36 -5.20 4.18
CA GLY A 11 15.38 -5.42 3.14
C GLY A 11 16.78 -5.59 3.73
N LEU A 12 17.15 -4.77 4.71
CA LEU A 12 18.41 -4.88 5.45
C LEU A 12 18.55 -6.22 6.19
N SER A 13 17.54 -6.65 6.93
CA SER A 13 17.56 -7.93 7.67
C SER A 13 17.65 -9.16 6.75
N HIS A 14 17.29 -8.99 5.47
CA HIS A 14 17.32 -10.03 4.45
C HIS A 14 18.53 -9.95 3.52
N LYS A 15 19.49 -9.05 3.79
CA LYS A 15 20.75 -8.89 3.03
C LYS A 15 20.52 -8.68 1.53
N LEU A 16 19.51 -7.88 1.18
CA LEU A 16 19.32 -7.45 -0.20
C LEU A 16 20.57 -6.70 -0.70
N SER A 17 20.79 -6.74 -2.02
CA SER A 17 21.81 -5.92 -2.67
C SER A 17 21.55 -4.44 -2.45
N GLY A 18 22.58 -3.61 -2.58
CA GLY A 18 22.46 -2.17 -2.37
C GLY A 18 21.47 -1.50 -3.32
N ARG A 19 21.51 -1.86 -4.62
CA ARG A 19 20.57 -1.38 -5.64
C ARG A 19 19.17 -1.91 -5.42
N ASP A 20 18.99 -3.17 -5.01
CA ASP A 20 17.63 -3.67 -4.75
C ASP A 20 17.01 -2.97 -3.55
N LEU A 21 17.79 -2.73 -2.49
CA LEU A 21 17.35 -1.93 -1.34
C LEU A 21 17.03 -0.47 -1.74
N ASP A 22 17.87 0.13 -2.59
CA ASP A 22 17.67 1.49 -3.10
C ASP A 22 16.44 1.63 -4.00
N LYS A 23 16.11 0.61 -4.80
CA LYS A 23 14.85 0.56 -5.56
C LYS A 23 13.65 0.77 -4.63
N TRP A 24 13.58 0.07 -3.50
CA TRP A 24 12.49 0.27 -2.52
C TRP A 24 12.41 1.74 -2.08
N VAL A 25 13.54 2.37 -1.78
CA VAL A 25 13.59 3.78 -1.36
C VAL A 25 13.09 4.72 -2.47
N THR A 26 13.50 4.49 -3.71
CA THR A 26 13.09 5.34 -4.84
C THR A 26 11.60 5.28 -5.13
N VAL A 27 10.95 4.17 -4.82
CA VAL A 27 9.53 3.99 -5.10
C VAL A 27 8.63 4.84 -4.18
N TYR A 28 9.10 5.20 -2.98
CA TYR A 28 8.41 6.13 -2.08
C TYR A 28 8.69 7.62 -2.39
N SER A 29 9.52 7.91 -3.40
CA SER A 29 9.88 9.28 -3.77
C SER A 29 8.72 10.24 -4.11
N PRO A 30 7.52 9.81 -4.56
CA PRO A 30 6.42 10.74 -4.80
C PRO A 30 6.00 11.53 -3.55
N GLN A 31 6.35 11.03 -2.36
CA GLN A 31 6.05 11.66 -1.06
C GLN A 31 7.17 12.58 -0.56
N ILE A 32 8.21 12.85 -1.36
CA ILE A 32 9.32 13.72 -0.97
C ILE A 32 8.83 15.15 -0.69
N ASN A 33 9.28 15.67 0.45
CA ASN A 33 9.04 17.05 0.88
C ASN A 33 9.66 18.04 -0.12
N ASP A 34 8.95 19.13 -0.44
CA ASP A 34 9.42 20.16 -1.39
C ASP A 34 10.77 20.79 -1.02
N ASN A 35 11.11 20.79 0.26
CA ASN A 35 12.36 21.34 0.78
C ASN A 35 13.47 20.28 0.94
N ALA A 36 13.23 19.03 0.58
CA ALA A 36 14.23 17.98 0.70
C ALA A 36 15.43 18.27 -0.23
N ARG A 37 16.64 18.12 0.29
CA ARG A 37 17.88 18.24 -0.49
C ARG A 37 18.44 16.88 -0.90
N PHE A 38 18.22 15.89 -0.05
CA PHE A 38 18.61 14.49 -0.15
C PHE A 38 17.72 13.67 0.78
N LEU A 39 17.66 12.37 0.57
CA LEU A 39 17.10 11.42 1.53
C LEU A 39 18.23 10.85 2.38
N ARG A 40 18.09 10.86 3.70
CA ARG A 40 19.08 10.33 4.62
C ARG A 40 18.53 9.12 5.34
N LEU A 41 19.15 7.97 5.12
CA LEU A 41 18.74 6.70 5.71
C LEU A 41 19.85 6.17 6.61
N ARG A 42 19.51 5.91 7.87
CA ARG A 42 20.45 5.38 8.86
C ARG A 42 20.56 3.88 8.70
N LEU A 43 21.79 3.39 8.76
CA LEU A 43 22.15 1.99 8.89
C LEU A 43 22.61 1.75 10.33
N ASP A 44 22.28 0.59 10.87
CA ASP A 44 22.56 0.21 12.25
C ASP A 44 23.90 -0.50 12.39
N THR A 45 24.41 -1.11 11.32
CA THR A 45 25.65 -1.88 11.37
C THR A 45 26.60 -1.60 10.20
N VAL A 46 27.88 -1.92 10.40
CA VAL A 46 28.91 -1.81 9.36
C VAL A 46 28.62 -2.77 8.21
N GLU A 47 28.10 -3.96 8.49
CA GLU A 47 27.73 -4.97 7.49
C GLU A 47 26.65 -4.45 6.54
N GLN A 48 25.67 -3.71 7.07
CA GLN A 48 24.64 -3.08 6.26
C GLN A 48 25.25 -2.00 5.35
N LEU A 49 26.21 -1.21 5.84
CA LEU A 49 26.90 -0.25 4.99
C LEU A 49 27.71 -0.96 3.91
N GLN A 50 28.40 -2.05 4.25
CA GLN A 50 29.16 -2.87 3.31
C GLN A 50 28.31 -3.36 2.14
N SER A 51 27.08 -3.84 2.38
CA SER A 51 26.20 -4.30 1.29
C SER A 51 25.75 -3.17 0.35
N MET A 52 25.84 -1.91 0.78
CA MET A 52 25.50 -0.75 -0.05
C MET A 52 26.67 -0.26 -0.91
N ILE A 53 27.92 -0.56 -0.55
CA ILE A 53 29.11 0.07 -1.16
C ILE A 53 29.29 -0.37 -2.61
N ASP A 54 29.23 -1.68 -2.87
CA ASP A 54 29.58 -2.28 -4.15
C ASP A 54 28.77 -1.71 -5.33
N GLU A 55 27.54 -1.28 -5.05
CA GLU A 55 26.61 -0.79 -6.07
C GLU A 55 26.22 0.69 -5.88
N SER A 56 26.88 1.38 -4.95
CA SER A 56 26.74 2.82 -4.76
C SER A 56 27.42 3.60 -5.88
N ASP A 57 26.86 4.76 -6.21
CA ASP A 57 27.45 5.66 -7.21
C ASP A 57 28.69 6.38 -6.63
N ASP A 58 28.72 6.59 -5.31
CA ASP A 58 29.87 7.19 -4.62
C ASP A 58 29.94 6.83 -3.12
N THR A 59 31.13 6.98 -2.53
CA THR A 59 31.36 6.81 -1.09
C THR A 59 32.24 7.93 -0.53
N PHE A 60 31.91 8.38 0.68
CA PHE A 60 32.63 9.45 1.36
C PHE A 60 32.40 9.42 2.87
N VAL A 61 33.28 10.10 3.61
CA VAL A 61 33.11 10.40 5.02
C VAL A 61 32.62 11.84 5.15
N LEU A 62 31.46 12.04 5.78
CA LEU A 62 31.02 13.38 6.16
C LEU A 62 31.76 13.78 7.45
N VAL A 63 32.46 14.91 7.39
CA VAL A 63 33.17 15.49 8.54
C VAL A 63 32.13 16.12 9.47
N ASP A 64 31.70 15.33 10.45
CA ASP A 64 30.76 15.70 11.51
C ASP A 64 31.34 15.23 12.88
N ASN A 65 30.67 15.54 13.98
CA ASN A 65 31.06 15.09 15.31
C ASN A 65 29.99 14.20 15.95
N PRO A 66 30.11 12.85 15.88
CA PRO A 66 31.22 12.07 15.29
C PRO A 66 31.18 11.96 13.75
N PRO A 67 32.30 11.61 13.08
CA PRO A 67 32.35 11.43 11.62
C PRO A 67 31.40 10.32 11.15
N ILE A 68 30.87 10.48 9.93
CA ILE A 68 29.82 9.62 9.40
C ILE A 68 30.28 8.99 8.09
N PHE A 69 30.19 7.66 7.98
CA PHE A 69 30.45 6.95 6.73
C PHE A 69 29.19 6.93 5.85
N CYS A 70 29.33 7.34 4.58
CA CYS A 70 28.20 7.51 3.67
C CYS A 70 28.40 6.72 2.36
N CYS A 71 27.34 6.05 1.91
CA CYS A 71 27.16 5.60 0.53
C CYS A 71 26.11 6.48 -0.14
N CYS A 72 26.40 6.96 -1.35
CA CYS A 72 25.53 7.82 -2.11
C CYS A 72 25.01 7.11 -3.35
N TYR A 73 23.70 7.17 -3.54
CA TYR A 73 23.03 6.77 -4.76
C TYR A 73 22.47 8.02 -5.43
N ASP A 74 22.88 8.27 -6.67
CA ASP A 74 22.60 9.49 -7.43
C ASP A 74 21.16 9.50 -7.93
N ILE A 75 20.66 10.71 -8.21
CA ILE A 75 19.31 10.95 -8.72
C ILE A 75 18.99 10.06 -9.92
N ASN A 76 17.73 9.68 -10.05
CA ASN A 76 17.23 8.97 -11.21
C ASN A 76 15.80 9.41 -11.53
N GLU A 77 15.22 8.86 -12.59
CA GLU A 77 13.85 9.18 -13.02
C GLU A 77 12.81 8.91 -11.92
N MET A 78 13.14 7.96 -11.03
CA MET A 78 12.30 7.50 -9.94
C MET A 78 12.53 8.29 -8.66
N CYS A 79 13.60 9.09 -8.50
CA CYS A 79 13.87 9.84 -7.28
C CYS A 79 14.68 11.12 -7.58
N PRO A 80 14.10 12.32 -7.38
CA PRO A 80 14.71 13.60 -7.78
C PRO A 80 15.83 14.10 -6.85
N VAL A 81 16.12 13.36 -5.78
CA VAL A 81 17.16 13.71 -4.80
C VAL A 81 18.08 12.52 -4.54
N PRO A 82 19.36 12.75 -4.23
CA PRO A 82 20.28 11.69 -3.86
C PRO A 82 19.82 10.96 -2.60
N ARG A 83 20.09 9.65 -2.53
CA ARG A 83 19.88 8.84 -1.32
C ARG A 83 21.21 8.63 -0.64
N ILE A 84 21.29 9.01 0.64
CA ILE A 84 22.49 8.93 1.47
C ILE A 84 22.25 7.88 2.55
N TYR A 85 22.88 6.73 2.39
CA TYR A 85 22.89 5.66 3.38
C TYR A 85 24.09 5.85 4.29
N HIS A 86 23.89 5.87 5.59
CA HIS A 86 24.96 6.26 6.50
C HIS A 86 25.03 5.44 7.77
N PHE A 87 26.27 5.24 8.23
CA PHE A 87 26.59 4.59 9.49
C PHE A 87 27.53 5.49 10.31
N THR A 88 27.24 5.60 11.59
CA THR A 88 28.01 6.39 12.55
C THR A 88 28.63 5.45 13.60
N PRO A 89 29.96 5.34 13.68
CA PRO A 89 30.63 4.48 14.67
C PRO A 89 30.49 5.03 16.10
N GLY A 90 30.70 4.17 17.09
CA GLY A 90 30.62 4.43 18.53
C GLY A 90 31.75 5.29 19.11
N GLY A 91 32.03 6.46 18.53
CA GLY A 91 32.64 7.59 19.24
C GLY A 91 34.15 7.57 19.52
N SER A 92 34.89 6.46 19.32
CA SER A 92 36.36 6.47 19.45
C SER A 92 37.09 6.56 18.11
N LEU A 93 38.25 7.23 18.07
CA LEU A 93 39.10 7.30 16.87
C LEU A 93 39.62 5.91 16.45
N ALA A 94 39.88 5.04 17.42
CA ALA A 94 40.32 3.67 17.17
C ALA A 94 39.21 2.84 16.49
N GLU A 95 37.96 3.01 16.92
CA GLU A 95 36.81 2.39 16.27
C GLU A 95 36.59 2.95 14.87
N PHE A 96 36.66 4.28 14.70
CA PHE A 96 36.58 4.89 13.37
C PHE A 96 37.65 4.31 12.42
N ALA A 97 38.90 4.23 12.86
CA ALA A 97 39.99 3.68 12.05
C ALA A 97 39.77 2.19 11.70
N SER A 98 39.27 1.40 12.66
CA SER A 98 38.92 -0.01 12.46
C SER A 98 37.81 -0.17 11.43
N VAL A 99 36.74 0.63 11.53
CA VAL A 99 35.62 0.64 10.58
C VAL A 99 36.10 1.09 9.19
N ALA A 100 36.87 2.18 9.11
CA ALA A 100 37.43 2.68 7.85
C ALA A 100 38.26 1.61 7.13
N SER A 101 39.22 0.98 7.84
CA SER A 101 40.05 -0.09 7.28
C SER A 101 39.22 -1.28 6.81
N ARG A 102 38.16 -1.61 7.55
CA ARG A 102 37.22 -2.67 7.16
C ARG A 102 36.45 -2.31 5.89
N LEU A 103 35.95 -1.08 5.76
CA LEU A 103 35.18 -0.63 4.60
C LEU A 103 36.06 -0.47 3.35
N GLU A 104 37.31 -0.02 3.48
CA GLU A 104 38.24 0.13 2.36
C GLU A 104 38.51 -1.20 1.63
N ARG A 105 38.51 -2.33 2.36
CA ARG A 105 38.62 -3.67 1.77
C ARG A 105 37.44 -4.03 0.85
N HIS A 106 36.34 -3.29 0.95
CA HIS A 106 35.15 -3.41 0.12
C HIS A 106 35.00 -2.21 -0.83
N GLY A 107 36.08 -1.49 -1.15
CA GLY A 107 36.04 -0.41 -2.14
C GLY A 107 35.57 0.95 -1.63
N PHE A 108 35.34 1.11 -0.32
CA PHE A 108 35.01 2.40 0.27
C PHE A 108 36.17 3.40 0.18
N ARG A 109 35.90 4.63 -0.24
CA ARG A 109 36.90 5.69 -0.38
C ARG A 109 37.00 6.52 0.90
N SER A 110 37.60 5.97 1.96
CA SER A 110 37.67 6.63 3.28
C SER A 110 38.41 7.98 3.30
N LYS A 111 39.31 8.18 2.33
CA LYS A 111 40.07 9.43 2.14
C LYS A 111 39.25 10.56 1.52
N ASN A 112 38.07 10.25 0.98
CA ASN A 112 37.14 11.25 0.47
C ASN A 112 36.35 11.83 1.64
N MET A 113 36.93 12.82 2.33
CA MET A 113 36.30 13.51 3.46
C MET A 113 35.66 14.79 2.96
N LEU A 114 34.35 14.93 3.18
CA LEU A 114 33.58 16.10 2.76
C LEU A 114 33.21 16.96 3.97
N GLY A 115 33.55 18.24 3.92
CA GLY A 115 32.94 19.24 4.81
C GLY A 115 31.49 19.53 4.42
N GLU A 116 30.79 20.31 5.24
CA GLU A 116 29.36 20.65 4.99
C GLU A 116 29.14 21.27 3.60
N HIS A 117 29.99 22.22 3.19
CA HIS A 117 29.85 22.88 1.90
C HIS A 117 30.01 21.90 0.72
N GLU A 118 31.06 21.09 0.74
CA GLU A 118 31.35 20.10 -0.31
C GLU A 118 30.25 19.03 -0.37
N PHE A 119 29.73 18.60 0.78
CA PHE A 119 28.60 17.68 0.86
C PHE A 119 27.33 18.29 0.23
N LEU A 120 27.01 19.55 0.55
CA LEU A 120 25.85 20.24 -0.04
C LEU A 120 25.98 20.44 -1.55
N GLU A 121 27.19 20.65 -2.06
CA GLU A 121 27.48 20.66 -3.49
C GLU A 121 27.31 19.27 -4.10
N ARG A 122 27.85 18.21 -3.46
CA ARG A 122 27.75 16.83 -3.92
C ARG A 122 26.31 16.34 -4.05
N VAL A 123 25.43 16.72 -3.12
CA VAL A 123 24.00 16.37 -3.19
C VAL A 123 23.20 17.33 -4.09
N GLY A 124 23.86 18.32 -4.68
CA GLY A 124 23.26 19.32 -5.56
C GLY A 124 22.13 20.08 -4.85
N ALA A 125 22.33 20.48 -3.60
CA ALA A 125 21.31 21.08 -2.73
C ALA A 125 20.67 22.34 -3.34
N ARG A 126 21.45 23.15 -4.08
CA ARG A 126 20.97 24.40 -4.69
C ARG A 126 19.90 24.18 -5.75
N SER A 127 20.00 23.10 -6.52
CA SER A 127 19.04 22.74 -7.58
C SER A 127 17.95 21.76 -7.12
N ALA A 128 17.96 21.32 -5.85
CA ALA A 128 17.04 20.29 -5.36
C ALA A 128 15.56 20.70 -5.49
N ALA A 129 15.22 21.94 -5.14
CA ALA A 129 13.85 22.45 -5.23
C ALA A 129 13.32 22.43 -6.69
N GLU A 130 14.16 22.79 -7.66
CA GLU A 130 13.79 22.76 -9.07
C GLU A 130 13.62 21.34 -9.60
N ARG A 131 14.51 20.40 -9.21
CA ARG A 131 14.39 18.98 -9.55
C ARG A 131 13.10 18.39 -8.98
N ILE A 132 12.79 18.67 -7.70
CA ILE A 132 11.56 18.19 -7.06
C ILE A 132 10.33 18.76 -7.76
N ARG A 133 10.32 20.06 -8.08
CA ARG A 133 9.22 20.69 -8.82
C ARG A 133 9.01 20.02 -10.18
N SER A 134 10.07 19.90 -10.97
CA SER A 134 10.04 19.26 -12.29
C SER A 134 9.55 17.80 -12.20
N TYR A 135 10.03 17.07 -11.19
CA TYR A 135 9.61 15.70 -10.91
C TYR A 135 8.13 15.61 -10.55
N LYS A 136 7.62 16.51 -9.71
CA LYS A 136 6.20 16.58 -9.32
C LYS A 136 5.31 17.01 -10.49
N GLU A 137 5.74 17.95 -11.32
CA GLU A 137 5.02 18.33 -12.54
C GLU A 137 4.95 17.17 -13.54
N ALA A 138 6.04 16.44 -13.74
CA ALA A 138 6.04 15.22 -14.55
C ALA A 138 5.12 14.15 -13.95
N HIS A 139 5.14 13.99 -12.63
CA HIS A 139 4.23 13.07 -11.93
C HIS A 139 2.77 13.45 -12.13
N GLN A 140 2.44 14.75 -12.05
CA GLN A 140 1.09 15.27 -12.28
C GLN A 140 0.56 14.99 -13.69
N LYS A 141 1.46 14.87 -14.67
CA LYS A 141 1.15 14.52 -16.06
C LYS A 141 1.03 13.01 -16.30
N SER A 142 1.32 12.17 -15.31
CA SER A 142 1.16 10.72 -15.46
C SER A 142 -0.31 10.39 -15.73
N ARG A 143 -0.56 9.69 -16.85
CA ARG A 143 -1.91 9.29 -17.27
C ARG A 143 -2.65 8.43 -16.25
N HIS A 144 -1.92 7.77 -15.34
CA HIS A 144 -2.49 6.91 -14.31
C HIS A 144 -2.74 7.63 -12.97
N LEU A 145 -2.23 8.86 -12.79
CA LEU A 145 -2.33 9.55 -11.52
C LEU A 145 -3.79 9.91 -11.17
N ALA A 146 -4.59 10.32 -12.14
CA ALA A 146 -6.00 10.64 -11.92
C ALA A 146 -6.76 9.40 -11.42
N THR A 147 -6.56 8.26 -12.07
CA THR A 147 -7.12 6.96 -11.67
C THR A 147 -6.64 6.56 -10.27
N ALA A 148 -5.34 6.66 -9.99
CA ALA A 148 -4.81 6.31 -8.68
C ALA A 148 -5.30 7.21 -7.54
N LYS A 149 -5.48 8.52 -7.81
CA LYS A 149 -6.07 9.47 -6.86
C LYS A 149 -7.55 9.17 -6.61
N ALA A 150 -8.31 8.87 -7.67
CA ALA A 150 -9.71 8.50 -7.54
C ALA A 150 -9.88 7.21 -6.72
N PHE A 151 -9.01 6.21 -6.94
CA PHE A 151 -8.99 5.00 -6.13
C PHE A 151 -8.67 5.27 -4.66
N ALA A 152 -7.60 6.04 -4.40
CA ALA A 152 -7.20 6.39 -3.04
C ALA A 152 -8.32 7.12 -2.29
N GLU A 153 -8.99 8.08 -2.96
CA GLU A 153 -10.13 8.78 -2.37
C GLU A 153 -11.30 7.83 -2.10
N GLY A 154 -11.66 7.01 -3.08
CA GLY A 154 -12.72 6.01 -2.93
C GLY A 154 -12.46 5.03 -1.79
N ARG A 155 -11.22 4.55 -1.62
CA ARG A 155 -10.82 3.70 -0.49
C ARG A 155 -10.97 4.42 0.84
N ARG A 156 -10.50 5.67 0.95
CA ARG A 156 -10.62 6.46 2.19
C ARG A 156 -12.07 6.71 2.60
N GLN A 157 -12.98 6.84 1.64
CA GLN A 157 -14.40 7.08 1.90
C GLN A 157 -15.18 5.81 2.25
N ASN A 158 -14.79 4.65 1.70
CA ASN A 158 -15.60 3.42 1.77
C ASN A 158 -14.97 2.33 2.66
N THR A 159 -13.74 2.52 3.15
CA THR A 159 -13.02 1.53 3.96
C THR A 159 -12.31 2.19 5.15
N PHE A 160 -11.78 1.39 6.08
CA PHE A 160 -10.91 1.87 7.17
C PHE A 160 -9.48 2.25 6.72
N VAL A 161 -9.20 2.25 5.41
CA VAL A 161 -7.89 2.63 4.86
C VAL A 161 -7.70 4.12 5.01
N THR A 162 -6.67 4.52 5.74
CA THR A 162 -6.36 5.94 6.00
C THR A 162 -5.27 6.48 5.10
N GLN A 163 -4.38 5.59 4.61
CA GLN A 163 -3.26 5.95 3.76
C GLN A 163 -3.24 5.10 2.50
N THR A 164 -2.89 5.73 1.38
CA THR A 164 -2.68 5.03 0.13
C THR A 164 -1.44 5.57 -0.57
N ALA A 165 -0.51 4.68 -0.91
CA ALA A 165 0.71 5.02 -1.63
C ALA A 165 0.60 4.54 -3.09
N LEU A 166 0.87 5.42 -4.05
CA LEU A 166 1.11 5.01 -5.43
C LEU A 166 2.61 4.85 -5.64
N TRP A 167 3.01 3.66 -6.05
CA TRP A 167 4.36 3.35 -6.46
C TRP A 167 4.53 3.74 -7.92
N ARG A 168 5.20 4.87 -8.14
CA ARG A 168 5.31 5.49 -9.47
C ARG A 168 6.13 4.62 -10.41
N THR A 169 5.65 4.41 -11.63
CA THR A 169 6.48 4.14 -12.83
C THR A 169 5.75 4.69 -14.06
N ASP A 170 6.47 4.93 -15.16
CA ASP A 170 5.87 5.38 -16.43
C ASP A 170 5.25 4.22 -17.24
N GLY A 171 5.44 2.99 -16.76
CA GLY A 171 4.92 1.76 -17.33
C GLY A 171 4.76 0.70 -16.25
N CYS A 172 5.08 -0.56 -16.54
CA CYS A 172 5.06 -1.61 -15.54
C CYS A 172 6.19 -1.37 -14.53
N LEU A 173 5.88 -1.51 -13.23
CA LEU A 173 6.85 -1.37 -12.14
C LEU A 173 8.11 -2.21 -12.34
N LEU A 174 7.96 -3.39 -12.94
CA LEU A 174 9.03 -4.40 -13.02
C LEU A 174 9.81 -4.39 -14.34
N CYS A 175 9.17 -4.06 -15.47
CA CYS A 175 9.82 -4.08 -16.79
C CYS A 175 9.65 -2.81 -17.62
N GLY A 176 8.91 -1.81 -17.14
CA GLY A 176 8.67 -0.55 -17.86
C GLY A 176 7.71 -0.65 -19.05
N ALA A 177 7.08 -1.80 -19.30
CA ALA A 177 6.11 -1.96 -20.39
C ALA A 177 4.96 -0.94 -20.30
N ALA A 178 4.56 -0.37 -21.43
CA ALA A 178 3.56 0.71 -21.41
C ALA A 178 2.14 0.21 -21.12
N ASP A 179 1.73 -0.97 -21.57
CA ASP A 179 0.37 -1.45 -21.30
C ASP A 179 0.28 -2.03 -19.88
N VAL A 180 -0.49 -1.36 -19.01
CA VAL A 180 -0.52 -1.65 -17.57
C VAL A 180 -1.91 -1.51 -16.95
N ALA A 181 -2.15 -2.32 -15.94
CA ALA A 181 -3.27 -2.21 -15.03
C ALA A 181 -2.82 -1.72 -13.65
N LEU A 182 -3.73 -1.01 -12.97
CA LEU A 182 -3.56 -0.63 -11.58
C LEU A 182 -3.84 -1.84 -10.69
N ILE A 183 -2.82 -2.33 -10.00
CA ILE A 183 -2.92 -3.43 -9.03
C ILE A 183 -2.81 -2.86 -7.64
N THR A 184 -3.64 -3.34 -6.72
CA THR A 184 -3.70 -2.79 -5.37
C THR A 184 -3.61 -3.88 -4.34
N THR A 185 -2.95 -3.59 -3.22
CA THR A 185 -2.93 -4.47 -2.05
C THR A 185 -3.15 -3.64 -0.81
N THR A 186 -3.88 -4.21 0.16
CA THR A 186 -4.30 -3.52 1.38
C THR A 186 -3.94 -4.38 2.57
N TRP A 187 -3.39 -3.78 3.61
CA TRP A 187 -3.04 -4.45 4.87
C TRP A 187 -3.36 -3.54 6.05
N GLY A 188 -3.59 -4.14 7.22
CA GLY A 188 -3.93 -3.39 8.43
C GLY A 188 -4.69 -4.22 9.44
N SER A 189 -4.82 -3.71 10.66
CA SER A 189 -5.59 -4.35 11.75
C SER A 189 -6.70 -3.43 12.27
N GLN A 190 -6.34 -2.25 12.79
CA GLN A 190 -7.28 -1.21 13.23
C GLN A 190 -7.38 -0.03 12.26
N THR A 191 -6.29 0.27 11.57
CA THR A 191 -6.21 1.20 10.44
C THR A 191 -5.61 0.46 9.25
N GLY A 192 -6.11 0.78 8.06
CA GLY A 192 -5.64 0.19 6.81
C GLY A 192 -4.65 1.08 6.07
N GLU A 193 -3.65 0.47 5.47
CA GLU A 193 -2.79 1.06 4.46
C GLU A 193 -3.03 0.32 3.15
N SER A 194 -2.96 1.05 2.04
CA SER A 194 -3.08 0.46 0.71
C SER A 194 -1.94 0.93 -0.19
N MET A 195 -1.47 0.03 -1.04
CA MET A 195 -0.46 0.30 -2.04
C MET A 195 -1.04 0.06 -3.42
N GLN A 196 -0.72 0.98 -4.32
CA GLN A 196 -1.11 0.94 -5.72
C GLN A 196 0.14 0.80 -6.59
N LEU A 197 0.11 -0.15 -7.52
CA LEU A 197 1.19 -0.49 -8.43
C LEU A 197 0.67 -0.49 -9.87
N LEU A 198 1.53 -0.22 -10.83
CA LEU A 198 1.23 -0.43 -12.24
C LEU A 198 1.94 -1.69 -12.72
N LEU A 199 1.20 -2.70 -13.17
CA LEU A 199 1.77 -3.94 -13.68
C LEU A 199 1.23 -4.25 -15.07
N CYS A 200 2.09 -4.73 -15.98
CA CYS A 200 1.64 -5.30 -17.23
C CYS A 200 0.96 -6.66 -16.97
N GLN A 201 0.17 -7.14 -17.93
CA GLN A 201 -0.64 -8.35 -17.76
C GLN A 201 0.16 -9.58 -17.28
N PRO A 202 1.38 -9.88 -17.78
CA PRO A 202 2.19 -10.99 -17.27
C PRO A 202 2.51 -10.86 -15.78
N HIS A 203 3.07 -9.71 -15.36
CA HIS A 203 3.44 -9.49 -13.97
C HIS A 203 2.23 -9.36 -13.04
N ALA A 204 1.10 -8.82 -13.51
CA ALA A 204 -0.14 -8.84 -12.76
C ALA A 204 -0.61 -10.29 -12.52
N THR A 205 -0.54 -11.14 -13.54
CA THR A 205 -0.91 -12.56 -13.44
C THR A 205 -0.02 -13.29 -12.43
N GLU A 206 1.29 -13.07 -12.48
CA GLU A 206 2.24 -13.62 -11.50
C GLU A 206 1.95 -13.12 -10.08
N ALA A 207 1.68 -11.81 -9.92
CA ALA A 207 1.35 -11.22 -8.62
C ALA A 207 0.08 -11.83 -8.01
N PHE A 208 -0.93 -12.14 -8.82
CA PHE A 208 -2.16 -12.81 -8.39
C PHE A 208 -1.98 -14.31 -8.10
N GLN A 209 -0.93 -14.94 -8.62
CA GLN A 209 -0.59 -16.33 -8.33
C GLN A 209 0.33 -16.47 -7.10
N ALA A 210 0.98 -15.39 -6.68
CA ALA A 210 1.76 -15.36 -5.46
C ALA A 210 0.86 -15.33 -4.21
N ASP A 211 1.43 -15.70 -3.05
CA ASP A 211 0.73 -15.66 -1.76
C ASP A 211 0.22 -14.24 -1.42
N SER A 212 0.91 -13.21 -1.90
CA SER A 212 0.44 -11.82 -1.87
C SER A 212 1.22 -10.97 -2.87
N VAL A 213 0.65 -9.83 -3.27
CA VAL A 213 1.36 -8.83 -4.10
C VAL A 213 2.66 -8.37 -3.42
N LEU A 214 2.66 -8.23 -2.09
CA LEU A 214 3.86 -7.89 -1.32
C LEU A 214 4.93 -8.99 -1.39
N ASN A 215 4.54 -10.27 -1.29
CA ASN A 215 5.45 -11.40 -1.45
C ASN A 215 6.01 -11.50 -2.87
N TYR A 216 5.19 -11.20 -3.87
CA TYR A 216 5.63 -11.13 -5.26
C TYR A 216 6.71 -10.05 -5.46
N LEU A 217 6.47 -8.84 -4.95
CA LEU A 217 7.46 -7.75 -5.01
C LEU A 217 8.74 -8.08 -4.23
N ALA A 218 8.61 -8.67 -3.04
CA ALA A 218 9.76 -9.09 -2.25
C ALA A 218 10.62 -10.10 -3.03
N ALA A 219 10.00 -11.09 -3.68
CA ALA A 219 10.70 -12.06 -4.51
C ALA A 219 11.38 -11.41 -5.72
N TRP A 220 10.71 -10.47 -6.40
CA TRP A 220 11.29 -9.74 -7.52
C TRP A 220 12.52 -8.92 -7.11
N CYS A 221 12.51 -8.33 -5.91
CA CYS A 221 13.66 -7.63 -5.33
C CYS A 221 14.74 -8.59 -4.78
N GLY A 222 14.69 -9.89 -5.08
CA GLY A 222 15.70 -10.87 -4.68
C GLY A 222 15.61 -11.33 -3.23
N SER A 223 14.51 -11.06 -2.50
CA SER A 223 14.35 -11.56 -1.14
C SER A 223 14.21 -13.09 -1.11
N PRO A 224 15.10 -13.83 -0.42
CA PRO A 224 15.01 -15.28 -0.31
C PRO A 224 13.91 -15.74 0.66
N ARG A 225 13.28 -14.83 1.42
CA ARG A 225 12.20 -15.14 2.36
C ARG A 225 10.92 -14.42 1.95
N ARG A 226 9.82 -15.19 1.98
CA ARG A 226 8.46 -14.65 1.91
C ARG A 226 8.19 -13.91 3.22
N LEU A 227 7.58 -12.73 3.13
CA LEU A 227 6.94 -12.13 4.29
C LEU A 227 5.94 -13.16 4.83
N ALA A 228 5.86 -13.29 6.16
CA ALA A 228 4.87 -14.16 6.81
C ALA A 228 3.45 -13.56 6.72
N LEU A 229 3.11 -13.01 5.56
CA LEU A 229 1.80 -12.58 5.16
C LEU A 229 1.11 -13.80 4.57
N GLN A 230 0.21 -14.40 5.34
CA GLN A 230 -0.68 -15.41 4.79
C GLN A 230 -1.88 -14.70 4.16
N PRO A 231 -2.19 -14.97 2.88
CA PRO A 231 -3.45 -14.52 2.31
C PRO A 231 -4.58 -15.09 3.17
N LEU A 232 -5.43 -14.21 3.69
CA LEU A 232 -6.58 -14.62 4.49
C LEU A 232 -7.60 -15.26 3.55
N ASP A 233 -7.68 -16.60 3.57
CA ASP A 233 -8.78 -17.30 2.92
C ASP A 233 -10.03 -17.12 3.78
N LEU A 234 -10.77 -16.04 3.52
CA LEU A 234 -11.99 -15.69 4.26
C LEU A 234 -13.04 -16.80 4.24
N SER A 235 -12.96 -17.71 3.27
CA SER A 235 -13.89 -18.83 3.11
C SER A 235 -13.68 -19.92 4.15
N THR A 236 -12.45 -20.08 4.66
CA THR A 236 -12.08 -21.13 5.61
C THR A 236 -11.71 -20.59 6.99
N ASP A 237 -11.44 -19.29 7.13
CA ASP A 237 -11.09 -18.66 8.40
C ASP A 237 -12.29 -18.52 9.36
N LYS A 238 -12.31 -19.39 10.38
CA LYS A 238 -13.33 -19.40 11.44
C LYS A 238 -13.24 -18.21 12.39
N ALA A 239 -12.04 -17.70 12.66
CA ALA A 239 -11.84 -16.57 13.56
C ALA A 239 -12.42 -15.32 12.92
N TYR A 240 -12.05 -15.07 11.66
CA TYR A 240 -12.61 -13.98 10.87
C TYR A 240 -14.13 -14.07 10.72
N PHE A 241 -14.68 -15.27 10.46
CA PHE A 241 -16.14 -15.43 10.38
C PHE A 241 -16.84 -15.12 11.70
N SER A 242 -16.24 -15.52 12.83
CA SER A 242 -16.75 -15.21 14.18
C SER A 242 -16.70 -13.70 14.45
N GLU A 243 -15.59 -13.04 14.12
CA GLU A 243 -15.48 -11.58 14.21
C GLU A 243 -16.50 -10.85 13.33
N THR A 244 -16.83 -11.41 12.17
CA THR A 244 -17.86 -10.83 11.30
C THR A 244 -19.25 -10.92 11.92
N ILE A 245 -19.55 -12.00 12.66
CA ILE A 245 -20.81 -12.13 13.40
C ILE A 245 -20.90 -11.03 14.46
N GLU A 246 -19.83 -10.78 15.21
CA GLU A 246 -19.76 -9.70 16.20
C GLU A 246 -19.91 -8.33 15.55
N LEU A 247 -19.26 -8.10 14.40
CA LEU A 247 -19.41 -6.88 13.61
C LEU A 247 -20.86 -6.65 13.18
N VAL A 248 -21.56 -7.69 12.71
CA VAL A 248 -23.00 -7.55 12.38
C VAL A 248 -23.80 -7.20 13.62
N ASP A 249 -23.52 -7.85 14.75
CA ASP A 249 -24.29 -7.65 15.97
C ASP A 249 -24.12 -6.25 16.57
N GLN A 250 -22.87 -5.83 16.71
CA GLN A 250 -22.46 -4.65 17.47
C GLN A 250 -22.29 -3.44 16.54
N GLU A 251 -21.43 -3.56 15.53
CA GLU A 251 -21.03 -2.42 14.70
C GLU A 251 -22.12 -2.01 13.72
N LEU A 252 -22.80 -2.98 13.11
CA LEU A 252 -23.93 -2.74 12.21
C LEU A 252 -25.27 -2.69 12.97
N ASP A 253 -25.27 -2.62 14.29
CA ASP A 253 -26.47 -2.58 15.15
C ASP A 253 -27.62 -3.49 14.64
N CYS A 254 -27.28 -4.73 14.31
CA CYS A 254 -28.25 -5.73 13.90
C CYS A 254 -28.43 -6.80 14.97
N LYS A 255 -29.65 -7.30 15.17
CA LYS A 255 -29.83 -8.59 15.83
C LYS A 255 -29.54 -9.70 14.81
N VAL A 256 -28.53 -10.52 15.07
CA VAL A 256 -28.22 -11.67 14.21
C VAL A 256 -29.40 -12.65 14.20
N LYS A 257 -29.96 -12.89 13.01
CA LYS A 257 -31.13 -13.76 12.80
C LYS A 257 -30.73 -15.14 12.32
N LYS A 258 -29.77 -15.21 11.40
CA LYS A 258 -29.38 -16.45 10.73
C LYS A 258 -27.90 -16.43 10.40
N ILE A 259 -27.23 -17.55 10.64
CA ILE A 259 -25.85 -17.81 10.27
C ILE A 259 -25.87 -19.07 9.39
N LYS A 260 -25.25 -18.98 8.22
CA LYS A 260 -24.99 -20.10 7.33
C LYS A 260 -23.48 -20.27 7.22
N ASP A 261 -22.94 -21.16 8.04
CA ASP A 261 -21.49 -21.32 8.19
C ASP A 261 -20.83 -21.85 6.91
N ILE A 262 -21.48 -22.80 6.21
CA ILE A 262 -20.97 -23.38 4.96
C ILE A 262 -20.94 -22.33 3.85
N GLU A 263 -22.02 -21.56 3.70
CA GLU A 263 -22.13 -20.50 2.71
C GLU A 263 -21.48 -19.18 3.15
N ARG A 264 -20.87 -19.15 4.35
CA ARG A 264 -20.27 -17.94 4.94
C ARG A 264 -21.17 -16.71 4.83
N GLU A 265 -22.43 -16.90 5.19
CA GLU A 265 -23.47 -15.87 5.10
C GLU A 265 -24.05 -15.57 6.48
N ILE A 266 -24.09 -14.29 6.83
CA ILE A 266 -24.64 -13.78 8.09
C ILE A 266 -25.79 -12.85 7.76
N THR A 267 -26.96 -13.11 8.34
CA THR A 267 -28.15 -12.27 8.20
C THR A 267 -28.48 -11.61 9.54
N GLY A 268 -28.46 -10.29 9.57
CA GLY A 268 -28.89 -9.46 10.69
C GLY A 268 -30.17 -8.69 10.37
N ILE A 269 -30.95 -8.36 11.40
CA ILE A 269 -32.03 -7.37 11.32
C ILE A 269 -31.60 -6.13 12.09
N ARG A 270 -31.55 -4.98 11.42
CA ARG A 270 -31.29 -3.67 12.03
C ARG A 270 -32.28 -3.41 13.15
N ARG A 271 -31.77 -3.11 14.36
CA ARG A 271 -32.61 -2.97 15.56
C ARG A 271 -33.58 -1.79 15.45
N VAL A 272 -33.14 -0.70 14.82
CA VAL A 272 -33.93 0.54 14.72
C VAL A 272 -34.95 0.47 13.57
N SER A 273 -34.52 0.05 12.38
CA SER A 273 -35.32 0.18 11.15
C SER A 273 -36.04 -1.11 10.74
N GLY A 274 -35.65 -2.26 11.29
CA GLY A 274 -36.15 -3.57 10.86
C GLY A 274 -35.60 -4.05 9.51
N PHE A 275 -34.68 -3.30 8.89
CA PHE A 275 -34.05 -3.67 7.63
C PHE A 275 -33.23 -4.94 7.80
N THR A 276 -33.21 -5.78 6.77
CA THR A 276 -32.39 -6.99 6.77
C THR A 276 -31.06 -6.69 6.09
N VAL A 277 -29.97 -6.97 6.79
CA VAL A 277 -28.59 -6.85 6.29
C VAL A 277 -28.02 -8.25 6.12
N ILE A 278 -27.46 -8.54 4.95
CA ILE A 278 -26.87 -9.84 4.65
C ILE A 278 -25.42 -9.63 4.20
N LEU A 279 -24.48 -10.21 4.93
CA LEU A 279 -23.07 -10.28 4.53
C LEU A 279 -22.75 -11.69 4.08
N ARG A 280 -22.28 -11.83 2.84
CA ARG A 280 -21.80 -13.10 2.27
C ARG A 280 -20.32 -12.96 1.95
N ILE A 281 -19.50 -13.89 2.41
CA ILE A 281 -18.04 -13.81 2.35
C ILE A 281 -17.44 -15.18 1.94
N HIS A 282 -17.60 -15.52 0.68
CA HIS A 282 -17.07 -16.74 0.07
C HIS A 282 -15.60 -16.68 -0.34
N SER A 283 -15.04 -15.51 -0.69
CA SER A 283 -13.63 -15.34 -1.09
C SER A 283 -13.29 -13.86 -1.28
N THR A 284 -12.00 -13.50 -1.25
CA THR A 284 -11.49 -12.18 -1.67
C THR A 284 -10.81 -12.22 -3.02
N VAL A 285 -10.57 -13.41 -3.57
CA VAL A 285 -9.69 -13.56 -4.74
C VAL A 285 -10.48 -13.55 -6.05
N LYS A 286 -11.72 -14.08 -6.05
CA LYS A 286 -12.67 -14.01 -7.17
C LYS A 286 -14.12 -14.22 -6.70
N ARG A 287 -15.02 -13.29 -7.05
CA ARG A 287 -16.50 -13.49 -7.04
C ARG A 287 -17.00 -13.99 -5.70
N GLY A 288 -16.52 -13.35 -4.65
CA GLY A 288 -16.45 -13.95 -3.35
C GLY A 288 -17.18 -13.17 -2.27
N TYR A 289 -17.80 -12.03 -2.55
CA TYR A 289 -18.58 -11.36 -1.51
C TYR A 289 -19.79 -10.60 -2.04
N SER A 290 -20.75 -10.41 -1.13
CA SER A 290 -21.85 -9.49 -1.36
C SER A 290 -22.40 -8.98 -0.04
N TYR A 291 -22.58 -7.67 0.06
CA TYR A 291 -23.23 -7.00 1.18
C TYR A 291 -24.56 -6.45 0.71
N MET A 292 -25.67 -6.95 1.26
CA MET A 292 -27.01 -6.66 0.77
C MET A 292 -27.85 -5.98 1.84
N VAL A 293 -28.67 -5.03 1.42
CA VAL A 293 -29.64 -4.35 2.27
C VAL A 293 -31.03 -4.54 1.68
N ASN A 294 -31.92 -5.13 2.48
CA ASN A 294 -33.30 -5.40 2.10
C ASN A 294 -34.26 -4.64 3.02
N LEU A 295 -35.36 -4.16 2.45
CA LEU A 295 -36.51 -3.64 3.18
C LEU A 295 -37.09 -4.71 4.13
N PRO A 296 -37.87 -4.33 5.16
CA PRO A 296 -38.54 -5.28 6.07
C PRO A 296 -39.44 -6.30 5.34
N ASN A 297 -39.99 -5.93 4.18
CA ASN A 297 -40.80 -6.82 3.34
C ASN A 297 -39.97 -7.81 2.50
N GLY A 298 -38.64 -7.79 2.61
CA GLY A 298 -37.72 -8.67 1.88
C GLY A 298 -37.20 -8.13 0.54
N THR A 299 -37.68 -6.98 0.06
CA THR A 299 -37.24 -6.39 -1.21
C THR A 299 -35.80 -5.88 -1.08
N GLN A 300 -34.89 -6.36 -1.93
CA GLN A 300 -33.52 -5.84 -1.99
C GLN A 300 -33.50 -4.45 -2.62
N VAL A 301 -32.82 -3.51 -1.94
CA VAL A 301 -32.76 -2.11 -2.34
C VAL A 301 -31.33 -1.59 -2.52
N ALA A 302 -30.35 -2.28 -1.94
CA ALA A 302 -28.94 -2.01 -2.17
C ALA A 302 -28.08 -3.27 -2.13
N ARG A 303 -26.96 -3.21 -2.84
CA ARG A 303 -25.93 -4.26 -2.84
C ARG A 303 -24.55 -3.68 -3.11
N ILE A 304 -23.53 -4.18 -2.42
CA ILE A 304 -22.11 -4.02 -2.76
C ILE A 304 -21.57 -5.41 -3.07
N ASP A 305 -20.97 -5.64 -4.23
CA ASP A 305 -20.50 -6.97 -4.66
C ASP A 305 -19.37 -6.90 -5.71
N ASP A 306 -18.76 -8.05 -5.98
CA ASP A 306 -17.70 -8.24 -6.98
C ASP A 306 -18.16 -9.12 -8.17
N ALA A 307 -19.46 -9.08 -8.48
CA ALA A 307 -20.04 -9.84 -9.57
C ALA A 307 -19.44 -9.42 -10.94
N PRO A 308 -19.24 -10.37 -11.87
CA PRO A 308 -18.52 -10.12 -13.11
C PRO A 308 -19.39 -9.54 -14.24
N ASP A 309 -20.51 -8.90 -13.91
CA ASP A 309 -21.57 -8.47 -14.83
C ASP A 309 -21.47 -6.99 -15.26
N HIS A 310 -20.54 -6.22 -14.69
CA HIS A 310 -20.40 -4.78 -14.89
C HIS A 310 -18.98 -4.34 -15.31
N HIS A 311 -18.48 -4.90 -16.41
CA HIS A 311 -17.12 -4.63 -16.91
C HIS A 311 -16.85 -3.17 -17.29
N ASP A 312 -17.89 -2.35 -17.44
CA ASP A 312 -17.84 -0.93 -17.76
C ASP A 312 -17.64 -0.03 -16.53
N VAL A 313 -17.75 -0.58 -15.31
CA VAL A 313 -17.52 0.17 -14.07
C VAL A 313 -16.02 0.39 -13.85
N ASN A 314 -15.65 1.63 -13.54
CA ASN A 314 -14.27 1.95 -13.15
C ASN A 314 -13.85 1.12 -11.92
N PHE A 315 -12.62 0.61 -11.90
CA PHE A 315 -12.12 -0.23 -10.80
C PHE A 315 -12.88 -1.56 -10.60
N PHE A 316 -13.50 -2.10 -11.65
CA PHE A 316 -14.01 -3.48 -11.70
C PHE A 316 -13.01 -4.48 -11.08
N PRO A 317 -13.48 -5.50 -10.32
CA PRO A 317 -14.86 -5.97 -10.20
C PRO A 317 -15.70 -5.33 -9.10
N ASP A 318 -15.09 -4.57 -8.18
CA ASP A 318 -15.78 -4.10 -6.98
C ASP A 318 -16.74 -2.94 -7.29
N HIS A 319 -18.04 -3.19 -7.12
CA HIS A 319 -19.07 -2.21 -7.44
C HIS A 319 -20.26 -2.25 -6.47
N ARG A 320 -21.11 -1.22 -6.57
CA ARG A 320 -22.34 -1.08 -5.78
C ARG A 320 -23.55 -0.76 -6.66
N HIS A 321 -24.70 -1.21 -6.20
CA HIS A 321 -26.02 -1.01 -6.78
C HIS A 321 -26.89 -0.21 -5.82
N THR A 322 -27.23 1.03 -6.18
CA THR A 322 -27.92 1.97 -5.27
C THR A 322 -29.44 2.08 -5.49
N GLY A 323 -29.98 1.36 -6.48
CA GLY A 323 -31.35 1.51 -6.99
C GLY A 323 -32.07 0.20 -7.35
N LEU A 324 -31.79 -0.90 -6.64
CA LEU A 324 -32.51 -2.16 -6.82
C LEU A 324 -34.00 -2.02 -6.45
N PRO A 325 -34.93 -2.77 -7.10
CA PRO A 325 -34.72 -3.88 -8.03
C PRO A 325 -34.73 -3.53 -9.54
N VAL A 326 -34.71 -2.26 -9.94
CA VAL A 326 -34.96 -1.86 -11.35
C VAL A 326 -33.88 -2.36 -12.33
N GLU A 327 -34.29 -2.84 -13.51
CA GLU A 327 -33.50 -3.64 -14.49
C GLU A 327 -32.33 -2.94 -15.20
N ASN A 328 -32.10 -1.64 -15.00
CA ASN A 328 -30.94 -0.93 -15.58
C ASN A 328 -30.11 -0.28 -14.48
N LYS A 329 -29.37 -1.11 -13.76
CA LYS A 329 -28.61 -0.72 -12.58
C LYS A 329 -27.48 0.22 -12.99
N SER A 330 -27.51 1.47 -12.51
CA SER A 330 -26.28 2.26 -12.41
C SER A 330 -25.39 1.56 -11.39
N ALA A 331 -24.45 0.76 -11.88
CA ALA A 331 -23.38 0.23 -11.06
C ALA A 331 -22.30 1.31 -10.93
N GLU A 332 -21.84 1.54 -9.71
CA GLU A 332 -20.77 2.50 -9.42
C GLU A 332 -19.63 1.78 -8.71
N PRO A 333 -18.38 2.28 -8.81
CA PRO A 333 -17.28 1.70 -8.06
C PRO A 333 -17.57 1.75 -6.55
N SER A 334 -17.41 0.63 -5.86
CA SER A 334 -17.58 0.58 -4.40
C SER A 334 -16.28 0.81 -3.65
N PHE A 335 -15.15 0.55 -4.30
CA PHE A 335 -13.81 0.56 -3.68
C PHE A 335 -13.71 -0.36 -2.46
N SER A 336 -14.53 -1.41 -2.37
CA SER A 336 -14.50 -2.42 -1.31
C SER A 336 -13.39 -3.46 -1.55
N THR A 337 -13.04 -4.22 -0.52
CA THR A 337 -12.01 -5.29 -0.55
C THR A 337 -12.61 -6.69 -0.49
N GLY A 338 -13.89 -6.82 -0.10
CA GLY A 338 -14.51 -8.08 0.26
C GLY A 338 -14.28 -8.51 1.70
N HIS A 339 -13.47 -7.77 2.46
CA HIS A 339 -13.26 -8.00 3.87
C HIS A 339 -14.18 -7.07 4.69
N ALA A 340 -15.21 -7.64 5.32
CA ALA A 340 -16.29 -6.88 5.96
C ALA A 340 -15.81 -5.88 7.01
N ARG A 341 -14.76 -6.21 7.78
CA ARG A 341 -14.14 -5.29 8.74
C ARG A 341 -13.47 -4.09 8.05
N ILE A 342 -12.81 -4.31 6.91
CA ILE A 342 -12.15 -3.26 6.14
C ILE A 342 -13.21 -2.35 5.51
N ASP A 343 -14.26 -2.95 4.96
CA ASP A 343 -15.31 -2.28 4.20
C ASP A 343 -16.45 -1.73 5.08
N LEU A 344 -16.33 -1.86 6.40
CA LEU A 344 -17.35 -1.48 7.37
C LEU A 344 -17.87 -0.04 7.18
N PRO A 345 -17.02 0.99 6.93
CA PRO A 345 -17.52 2.35 6.67
C PRO A 345 -18.47 2.42 5.46
N GLY A 346 -18.12 1.78 4.34
CA GLY A 346 -18.95 1.74 3.15
C GLY A 346 -20.26 0.96 3.37
N ILE A 347 -20.21 -0.15 4.10
CA ILE A 347 -21.40 -0.92 4.48
C ILE A 347 -22.36 -0.09 5.34
N LYS A 348 -21.84 0.59 6.38
CA LYS A 348 -22.64 1.47 7.25
C LYS A 348 -23.27 2.61 6.47
N ALA A 349 -22.48 3.32 5.67
CA ALA A 349 -22.95 4.43 4.85
C ALA A 349 -24.07 4.00 3.89
N GLU A 350 -23.96 2.82 3.28
CA GLU A 350 -24.99 2.31 2.38
C GLU A 350 -26.29 1.95 3.12
N ILE A 351 -26.19 1.31 4.30
CA ILE A 351 -27.36 1.04 5.15
C ILE A 351 -28.05 2.35 5.54
N GLU A 352 -27.30 3.34 6.04
CA GLU A 352 -27.83 4.64 6.47
C GLU A 352 -28.47 5.41 5.33
N ARG A 353 -27.84 5.43 4.15
CA ARG A 353 -28.37 6.05 2.93
C ARG A 353 -29.73 5.46 2.55
N VAL A 354 -29.84 4.13 2.60
CA VAL A 354 -31.08 3.43 2.27
C VAL A 354 -32.12 3.66 3.37
N GLU A 355 -31.76 3.54 4.64
CA GLU A 355 -32.66 3.85 5.77
C GLU A 355 -33.23 5.26 5.60
N GLU A 356 -32.41 6.28 5.33
CA GLU A 356 -32.86 7.65 5.10
C GLU A 356 -33.83 7.78 3.91
N LYS A 357 -33.50 7.15 2.79
CA LYS A 357 -34.35 7.16 1.58
C LYS A 357 -35.73 6.55 1.82
N TYR A 358 -35.82 5.51 2.65
CA TYR A 358 -37.06 4.74 2.86
C TYR A 358 -37.75 4.97 4.22
N LYS A 359 -37.14 5.75 5.13
CA LYS A 359 -37.72 6.17 6.43
C LYS A 359 -39.10 6.82 6.28
N VAL A 360 -39.37 7.45 5.13
CA VAL A 360 -40.64 8.13 4.84
C VAL A 360 -41.82 7.15 4.62
N HIS A 361 -41.57 5.85 4.43
CA HIS A 361 -42.62 4.90 4.00
C HIS A 361 -43.04 3.84 5.03
N TRP A 362 -42.36 3.74 6.18
CA TRP A 362 -42.62 2.68 7.17
C TRP A 362 -43.08 3.17 8.55
N VAL A 363 -43.24 4.48 8.74
CA VAL A 363 -43.98 5.05 9.87
C VAL A 363 -45.47 5.12 9.47
N ARG A 364 -46.17 4.00 9.55
CA ARG A 364 -47.64 3.97 9.58
C ARG A 364 -48.14 2.85 10.48
#